data_AF-A0A3D5Y9N4-F1
#
_entry.id   AF-A0A3D5Y9N4-F1
#
_cell.length_a   1.000
_cell.length_b   1.000
_cell.length_c   1.000
_cell.angle_alpha   90.00
_cell.angle_beta   90.00
_cell.angle_gamma   90.00
#
_symmetry.space_group_name_H-M   'P 1'
#
loop_
_entity.id
_entity.type
_entity.pdbx_description
1 polymer ?
#
loop_
_entity_poly.entity_id
_entity_poly.type
_entity_poly.pdbx_seq_one_letter_code
_entity_poly.pdbx_strand_id
1 'polypeptide(L)' 'MLNRLEQIEKRYIELGNLLSDPKIISDQESFQRYGKEHSSLCELVEVYLEYKKVEN' A
#
# COMPACT_ATOMS: atom_id res chain seq x y z
N MET A 1 -11.68 -14.69 -1.38
CA MET A 1 -11.13 -13.91 -0.25
C MET A 1 -9.69 -13.50 -0.51
N LEU A 2 -8.80 -14.41 -0.94
CA LEU A 2 -7.41 -14.06 -1.32
C LEU A 2 -7.31 -12.99 -2.44
N ASN A 3 -8.19 -13.03 -3.45
CA ASN A 3 -8.21 -12.00 -4.51
C ASN A 3 -8.39 -10.57 -3.97
N ARG A 4 -9.06 -10.39 -2.83
CA ARG A 4 -9.24 -9.06 -2.21
C ARG A 4 -7.96 -8.60 -1.51
N LEU A 5 -7.24 -9.52 -0.86
CA LEU A 5 -5.94 -9.22 -0.26
C LEU A 5 -4.90 -8.90 -1.32
N GLU A 6 -4.95 -9.59 -2.46
CA GLU A 6 -4.08 -9.28 -3.61
C GLU A 6 -4.36 -7.90 -4.21
N GLN A 7 -5.63 -7.48 -4.28
CA GLN A 7 -5.98 -6.11 -4.67
C GLN A 7 -5.48 -5.07 -3.67
N ILE A 8 -5.54 -5.38 -2.38
CA ILE A 8 -5.02 -4.52 -1.31
C ILE A 8 -3.49 -4.41 -1.37
N GLU A 9 -2.78 -5.51 -1.59
CA GLU A 9 -1.33 -5.55 -1.82
C GLU A 9 -0.95 -4.66 -3.02
N LYS A 10 -1.65 -4.82 -4.15
CA LYS A 10 -1.44 -3.99 -5.35
C LYS A 10 -1.64 -2.50 -5.06
N ARG A 11 -2.71 -2.16 -4.33
CA ARG A 11 -2.99 -0.77 -3.95
C ARG A 11 -1.93 -0.21 -3.01
N TYR A 12 -1.46 -0.98 -2.03
CA TYR A 12 -0.39 -0.57 -1.14
C TYR A 12 0.90 -0.24 -1.91
N ILE A 13 1.30 -1.11 -2.86
CA ILE A 13 2.47 -0.87 -3.72
C ILE A 13 2.27 0.39 -4.58
N GLU A 14 1.09 0.56 -5.18
CA GLU A 14 0.76 1.75 -5.97
C GLU A 14 0.89 3.04 -5.14
N LEU A 15 0.35 3.05 -3.93
CA LEU A 15 0.45 4.19 -3.01
C LEU A 15 1.90 4.49 -2.63
N GLY A 16 2.73 3.47 -2.40
CA GLY A 16 4.16 3.64 -2.14
C GLY A 16 4.88 4.29 -3.33
N ASN A 17 4.55 3.87 -4.55
CA ASN A 17 5.08 4.49 -5.78
C ASN A 17 4.64 5.96 -5.92
N LEU A 18 3.35 6.25 -5.67
CA LEU A 18 2.83 7.62 -5.70
C LEU A 18 3.52 8.50 -4.65
N LEU A 19 3.75 7.99 -3.44
CA LEU A 19 4.45 8.71 -2.38
C LEU A 19 5.93 8.96 -2.69
N SER A 20 6.51 8.25 -3.66
CA SER A 20 7.86 8.48 -4.17
C SER A 20 7.93 9.45 -5.37
N ASP A 21 6.79 9.79 -5.98
CA ASP A 21 6.73 10.72 -7.12
C ASP A 21 6.92 12.18 -6.65
N PRO A 22 7.94 12.91 -7.15
CA PRO A 22 8.15 14.32 -6.82
C PRO A 22 6.94 15.21 -7.04
N LYS A 23 6.08 14.89 -8.02
CA LYS A 23 4.83 15.64 -8.28
C LYS A 23 3.85 15.50 -7.12
N ILE A 24 3.72 14.30 -6.58
CA ILE A 24 2.87 14.03 -5.42
C ILE A 24 3.48 14.61 -4.17
N ILE A 25 4.79 14.49 -3.97
CA ILE A 25 5.50 15.09 -2.83
C ILE A 25 5.30 16.61 -2.80
N SER A 26 5.27 17.27 -3.97
CA SER A 26 4.99 18.70 -4.07
C SER A 26 3.51 19.07 -3.83
N ASP A 27 2.59 18.11 -3.96
CA ASP A 27 1.17 18.26 -3.63
C ASP A 27 0.90 17.72 -2.22
N GLN A 28 0.98 18.62 -1.24
CA GLN A 28 0.83 18.31 0.18
C GLN A 28 -0.50 17.60 0.52
N GLU A 29 -1.59 17.91 -0.18
CA GLU A 29 -2.91 17.31 0.06
C GLU A 29 -2.91 15.86 -0.42
N SER A 30 -2.48 15.63 -1.65
CA SER A 30 -2.37 14.29 -2.23
C SER A 30 -1.38 13.42 -1.43
N PHE A 31 -0.22 13.96 -1.07
CA PHE A 31 0.78 13.27 -0.25
C PHE A 31 0.21 12.81 1.10
N GLN A 32 -0.51 13.69 1.82
CA GLN A 32 -1.12 13.32 3.09
C GLN A 32 -2.22 12.27 2.92
N ARG A 33 -3.04 12.39 1.87
CA ARG A 33 -4.12 11.44 1.59
C ARG A 33 -3.55 10.05 1.30
N TYR A 34 -2.59 9.95 0.39
CA TYR A 34 -1.96 8.67 0.05
C TYR A 34 -1.14 8.10 1.20
N GLY A 35 -0.48 8.95 2.01
CA GLY A 35 0.28 8.51 3.18
C GLY A 35 -0.62 7.87 4.24
N LYS A 36 -1.79 8.47 4.52
CA LYS A 36 -2.79 7.89 5.43
C LYS A 36 -3.35 6.58 4.91
N GLU A 37 -3.69 6.52 3.62
CA GLU A 37 -4.17 5.29 2.98
C GLU A 37 -3.11 4.18 3.05
N HIS A 38 -1.85 4.47 2.68
CA HIS A 38 -0.73 3.53 2.72
C HIS A 38 -0.49 2.99 4.14
N SER A 39 -0.46 3.88 5.14
CA SER A 39 -0.30 3.50 6.54
C SER A 39 -1.44 2.62 7.04
N SER A 40 -2.67 2.85 6.57
CA SER A 40 -3.84 2.06 6.97
C SER A 40 -3.83 0.65 6.38
N LEU A 41 -3.15 0.46 5.25
CA LEU A 41 -3.03 -0.84 4.58
C LEU A 41 -1.80 -1.64 5.03
N CYS A 42 -0.83 -1.01 5.68
CA CYS A 42 0.48 -1.60 6.03
C CYS A 42 0.33 -2.90 6.83
N GLU A 43 -0.37 -2.85 7.97
CA GLU A 43 -0.55 -4.01 8.86
C GLU A 43 -1.23 -5.19 8.13
N LEU A 44 -2.25 -4.91 7.32
CA LEU A 44 -2.97 -5.93 6.57
C LEU A 44 -2.09 -6.59 5.49
N VAL A 45 -1.28 -5.79 4.81
CA VAL A 45 -0.36 -6.29 3.77
C VAL A 45 0.79 -7.07 4.39
N GLU A 46 1.34 -6.63 5.51
CA GLU A 46 2.39 -7.34 6.25
C GLU A 46 1.95 -8.76 6.62
N VAL A 47 0.78 -8.90 7.25
CA VAL A 47 0.21 -10.21 7.59
C VAL A 47 -0.02 -11.07 6.35
N TYR A 48 -0.50 -10.48 5.25
CA TYR A 48 -0.70 -11.20 4.00
C TYR A 48 0.62 -11.66 3.36
N LEU A 49 1.67 -10.85 3.44
CA LEU A 49 3.01 -11.22 2.96
C LEU A 49 3.62 -12.35 3.78
N GLU A 50 3.41 -12.35 5.10
CA GLU A 50 3.82 -13.46 5.97
C GLU A 50 3.09 -14.75 5.61
N TYR A 51 1.77 -14.68 5.40
CA TYR A 51 0.97 -15.80 4.92
C TYR A 51 1.51 -16.36 3.59
N LYS A 52 1.82 -15.49 2.61
CA LYS A 52 2.40 -15.91 1.32
C LYS A 52 3.76 -16.58 1.45
N LYS A 53 4.56 -16.25 2.46
CA LYS A 53 5.88 -16.87 2.69
C LYS A 53 5.76 -18.31 3.20
N VAL A 54 4.73 -18.62 3.97
CA VAL A 54 4.52 -19.96 4.56
C VAL A 54 3.67 -20.88 3.67
N GLU A 55 2.86 -20.33 2.76
CA GLU A 55 2.12 -21.10 1.76
C GLU A 55 2.96 -21.50 0.53
N ASN A 56 4.19 -20.99 0.37
CA ASN A 56 5.11 -21.35 -0.71
C ASN A 56 6.07 -22.48 -0.32
#